data_AF-A0A6P5H2C5-F1
#
_entry.id   AF-A0A6P5H2C5-F1
#
_cell.length_a   1.000
_cell.length_b   1.000
_cell.length_c   1.000
_cell.angle_alpha   90.00
_cell.angle_beta   90.00
_cell.angle_gamma   90.00
#
_symmetry.space_group_name_H-M   'P 1'
#
loop_
_entity.id
_entity.type
_entity.pdbx_description
1 polymer ?
#
loop_
_entity_poly.entity_id
_entity_poly.type
_entity_poly.pdbx_seq_one_letter_code
_entity_poly.pdbx_strand_id
1 'polypeptide(L)'
;MAALMASAPAAAAALHLAPPNPNHRGDDDPFVPTMADIMASSRSQGLHIELRTAGPFFRVHAVTSSPSSSSSSSSAAAAAEEVGRAEGVIRPWIGGDVLHLDSMRMSRATLGMDRSIFGLGLFLGAVAVRHGFDRGCARAELLAINDSPLYHSKCANLDFLV
;
A
#
# COMPACT_ATOMS: atom_id res chain seq x y z
N MET A 1 -42.56 -18.15 36.08
CA MET A 1 -42.06 -16.76 36.21
C MET A 1 -40.59 -16.77 35.82
N ALA A 2 -40.30 -16.34 34.58
CA ALA A 2 -38.96 -16.31 34.01
C ALA A 2 -38.23 -15.03 34.44
N ALA A 3 -36.98 -15.15 34.91
CA ALA A 3 -36.11 -14.02 35.18
C ALA A 3 -35.16 -13.80 34.00
N LEU A 4 -35.15 -12.53 33.57
CA LEU A 4 -34.52 -11.91 32.43
C LEU A 4 -32.98 -11.97 32.52
N MET A 5 -32.30 -12.54 31.51
CA MET A 5 -30.88 -12.25 31.26
C MET A 5 -30.78 -11.11 30.26
N ALA A 6 -30.24 -9.97 30.70
CA ALA A 6 -29.93 -8.84 29.85
C ALA A 6 -28.60 -9.11 29.12
N SER A 7 -28.70 -9.37 27.81
CA SER A 7 -27.57 -9.36 26.88
C SER A 7 -27.38 -7.94 26.34
N ALA A 8 -26.19 -7.38 26.53
CA ALA A 8 -25.79 -6.11 25.92
C ALA A 8 -25.46 -6.34 24.42
N PRO A 9 -25.90 -5.46 23.49
CA PRO A 9 -25.46 -5.57 22.12
C PRO A 9 -24.04 -5.03 21.98
N ALA A 10 -23.16 -5.87 21.43
CA ALA A 10 -21.85 -5.46 20.94
C ALA A 10 -22.05 -4.40 19.84
N ALA A 11 -21.53 -3.20 20.08
CA ALA A 11 -21.46 -2.15 19.08
C ALA A 11 -20.50 -2.60 17.98
N ALA A 12 -21.06 -3.11 16.88
CA ALA A 12 -20.33 -3.30 15.64
C ALA A 12 -19.87 -1.92 15.15
N ALA A 13 -18.58 -1.64 15.28
CA ALA A 13 -17.95 -0.50 14.63
C ALA A 13 -18.12 -0.70 13.13
N ALA A 14 -19.14 -0.06 12.56
CA ALA A 14 -19.32 0.02 11.12
C ALA A 14 -18.07 0.69 10.55
N LEU A 15 -17.23 -0.09 9.88
CA LEU A 15 -16.27 0.42 8.92
C LEU A 15 -17.07 1.36 8.02
N HIS A 16 -16.76 2.65 8.08
CA HIS A 16 -17.37 3.67 7.24
C HIS A 16 -16.96 3.34 5.81
N LEU A 17 -17.73 2.47 5.15
CA LEU A 17 -17.56 2.18 3.74
C LEU A 17 -17.68 3.53 3.04
N ALA A 18 -16.60 3.91 2.37
CA ALA A 18 -16.62 5.01 1.42
C ALA A 18 -17.84 4.80 0.48
N PRO A 19 -18.46 5.89 -0.02
CA PRO A 19 -19.58 5.78 -0.94
C PRO A 19 -19.24 4.80 -2.07
N PRO A 20 -20.22 4.01 -2.55
CA PRO A 20 -19.98 2.99 -3.56
C PRO A 20 -19.28 3.65 -4.76
N ASN A 21 -18.12 3.09 -5.10
CA ASN A 21 -17.32 3.58 -6.21
C ASN A 21 -18.18 3.55 -7.50
N PRO A 22 -18.24 4.64 -8.27
CA PRO A 22 -19.04 4.72 -9.51
C PRO A 22 -18.65 3.68 -10.58
N ASN A 23 -17.55 2.95 -10.39
CA ASN A 23 -17.12 1.85 -11.26
C ASN A 23 -17.63 0.47 -10.82
N HIS A 24 -18.41 0.35 -9.74
CA HIS A 24 -19.06 -0.90 -9.37
C HIS A 24 -20.31 -1.11 -10.26
N ARG A 25 -20.21 -2.02 -11.25
CA ARG A 25 -21.24 -2.26 -12.27
C ARG A 25 -22.23 -3.40 -11.93
N GLY A 26 -22.28 -3.88 -10.69
CA GLY A 26 -23.26 -4.87 -10.23
C GLY A 26 -22.70 -5.82 -9.17
N ASP A 27 -23.59 -6.63 -8.58
CA ASP A 27 -23.26 -7.56 -7.47
C ASP A 27 -22.32 -8.72 -7.88
N ASP A 28 -22.18 -8.98 -9.19
CA ASP A 28 -21.32 -10.03 -9.75
C ASP A 28 -19.94 -9.52 -10.24
N ASP A 29 -19.67 -8.21 -10.22
CA ASP A 29 -18.40 -7.64 -10.67
C ASP A 29 -17.45 -7.51 -9.47
N PRO A 30 -16.32 -8.25 -9.43
CA PRO A 30 -15.41 -8.20 -8.27
C PRO A 30 -14.99 -6.76 -8.03
N PHE A 31 -15.16 -6.29 -6.79
CA PHE A 31 -14.77 -4.93 -6.39
C PHE A 31 -13.28 -4.72 -6.67
N VAL A 32 -12.96 -3.90 -7.69
CA VAL A 32 -11.59 -3.49 -8.01
C VAL A 32 -11.39 -2.04 -7.57
N PRO A 33 -10.64 -1.78 -6.47
CA PRO A 33 -10.40 -0.43 -5.97
C PRO A 33 -9.77 0.46 -7.04
N THR A 34 -10.29 1.66 -7.23
CA THR A 34 -9.66 2.67 -8.10
C THR A 34 -8.44 3.30 -7.44
N MET A 35 -7.59 3.95 -8.23
CA MET A 35 -6.51 4.78 -7.69
C MET A 35 -7.05 5.81 -6.69
N ALA A 36 -8.21 6.42 -6.96
CA ALA A 36 -8.83 7.39 -6.07
C ALA A 36 -9.23 6.77 -4.72
N ASP A 37 -9.81 5.56 -4.72
CA ASP A 37 -10.20 4.87 -3.49
C ASP A 37 -8.98 4.53 -2.63
N ILE A 38 -7.91 4.01 -3.26
CA ILE A 38 -6.67 3.66 -2.57
C ILE A 38 -6.04 4.91 -1.94
N MET A 39 -5.98 6.01 -2.69
CA MET A 39 -5.44 7.29 -2.21
C MET A 39 -6.32 7.95 -1.13
N ALA A 40 -7.65 7.79 -1.20
CA ALA A 40 -8.56 8.29 -0.16
C ALA A 40 -8.43 7.47 1.13
N SER A 41 -8.35 6.14 0.99
CA SER A 41 -8.15 5.23 2.10
C SER A 41 -6.80 5.48 2.79
N SER A 42 -5.71 5.67 2.04
CA SER A 42 -4.40 6.00 2.64
C SER A 42 -4.42 7.30 3.43
N ARG A 43 -5.06 8.36 2.89
CA ARG A 43 -5.23 9.65 3.59
C ARG A 43 -6.02 9.52 4.89
N SER A 44 -7.09 8.70 4.90
CA SER A 44 -7.85 8.44 6.13
C SER A 44 -7.01 7.78 7.24
N GLN A 45 -5.93 7.09 6.85
CA GLN A 45 -4.96 6.49 7.75
C GLN A 45 -3.79 7.43 8.10
N GLY A 46 -3.80 8.69 7.62
CA GLY A 46 -2.76 9.69 7.83
C GLY A 46 -1.54 9.54 6.91
N LEU A 47 -1.64 8.73 5.86
CA LEU A 47 -0.58 8.50 4.88
C LEU A 47 -0.87 9.30 3.61
N HIS A 48 0.06 10.19 3.25
CA HIS A 48 -0.01 10.86 1.97
C HIS A 48 0.87 10.10 0.98
N ILE A 49 0.27 9.54 -0.06
CA ILE A 49 0.95 8.73 -1.06
C ILE A 49 0.92 9.44 -2.40
N GLU A 50 2.07 9.45 -3.07
CA GLU A 50 2.22 10.04 -4.38
C GLU A 50 2.83 9.05 -5.36
N LEU A 51 2.20 8.94 -6.53
CA LEU A 51 2.73 8.24 -7.69
C LEU A 51 3.38 9.26 -8.63
N ARG A 52 4.63 9.02 -8.99
CA ARG A 52 5.39 9.76 -9.99
C ARG A 52 5.78 8.82 -11.11
N THR A 53 5.67 9.27 -12.36
CA THR A 53 6.01 8.48 -13.54
C THR A 53 6.99 9.24 -14.42
N ALA A 54 7.90 8.50 -15.05
CA ALA A 54 8.86 9.00 -16.02
C ALA A 54 9.03 7.95 -17.12
N GLY A 55 8.24 8.08 -18.19
CA GLY A 55 8.15 7.05 -19.22
C GLY A 55 7.60 5.73 -18.64
N PRO A 56 8.26 4.58 -18.88
CA PRO A 56 7.82 3.30 -18.33
C PRO A 56 8.14 3.12 -16.84
N PHE A 57 8.99 3.98 -16.28
CA PHE A 57 9.39 3.92 -14.88
C PHE A 57 8.37 4.65 -14.00
N PHE A 58 8.14 4.10 -12.82
CA PHE A 58 7.30 4.72 -11.82
C PHE A 58 7.92 4.63 -10.42
N ARG A 59 7.55 5.59 -9.59
CA ARG A 59 7.89 5.64 -8.18
C ARG A 59 6.66 6.03 -7.38
N VAL A 60 6.30 5.17 -6.43
CA VAL A 60 5.35 5.46 -5.38
C VAL A 60 6.15 5.86 -4.14
N HIS A 61 5.80 6.96 -3.49
CA HIS A 61 6.39 7.31 -2.20
C HIS A 61 5.30 7.75 -1.23
N ALA A 62 5.50 7.45 0.04
CA ALA A 62 4.63 7.78 1.13
C ALA A 62 5.35 8.75 2.06
N VAL A 63 4.69 9.84 2.38
CA VAL A 63 5.14 10.82 3.36
C VAL A 63 4.16 10.87 4.51
N THR A 64 4.67 11.07 5.72
CA THR A 64 3.80 11.33 6.87
C THR A 64 3.26 12.74 6.75
N SER A 65 1.97 12.87 7.00
CA SER A 65 1.37 14.17 7.26
C SER A 65 1.44 14.38 8.76
N SER A 66 2.52 14.93 9.32
CA SER A 66 2.49 15.20 10.76
C SER A 66 3.26 16.42 11.21
N PRO A 67 2.68 17.14 12.17
CA PRO A 67 3.36 17.46 13.39
C PRO A 67 2.76 16.61 14.52
N SER A 68 3.26 15.39 14.72
CA SER A 68 2.92 14.58 15.89
C SER A 68 3.77 15.07 17.05
N SER A 69 3.13 15.92 17.85
CA SER A 69 3.36 16.19 19.26
C SER A 69 4.10 15.08 20.05
N SER A 70 5.44 15.13 20.11
CA SER A 70 6.23 14.69 21.27
C SER A 70 7.75 14.95 21.16
N SER A 71 8.18 16.11 20.66
CA SER A 71 9.49 16.65 21.02
C SER A 71 9.52 18.17 20.83
N SER A 72 9.59 18.86 21.96
CA SER A 72 9.86 20.28 22.05
C SER A 72 11.26 20.58 21.48
N SER A 73 11.34 21.22 20.32
CA SER A 73 12.25 22.36 20.05
C SER A 73 12.42 22.66 18.55
N SER A 74 12.39 23.97 18.27
CA SER A 74 12.90 24.66 17.08
C SER A 74 12.09 24.60 15.77
N SER A 75 11.62 25.78 15.41
CA SER A 75 11.09 26.22 14.12
C SER A 75 12.02 25.93 12.95
N ALA A 76 11.59 25.04 12.06
CA ALA A 76 11.95 24.99 10.65
C ALA A 76 10.81 24.27 9.93
N ALA A 77 10.47 24.66 8.71
CA ALA A 77 9.51 23.93 7.88
C ALA A 77 9.99 22.47 7.76
N ALA A 78 9.42 21.59 8.58
CA ALA A 78 9.86 20.20 8.66
C ALA A 78 9.55 19.55 7.31
N ALA A 79 10.61 19.21 6.57
CA ALA A 79 10.49 18.47 5.33
C ALA A 79 9.69 17.19 5.63
N ALA A 80 8.62 16.95 4.86
CA ALA A 80 7.82 15.75 5.01
C ALA A 80 8.73 14.52 4.91
N GLU A 81 8.77 13.71 5.98
CA GLU A 81 9.69 12.59 6.07
C GLU A 81 9.16 11.42 5.23
N GLU A 82 9.96 10.94 4.29
CA GLU A 82 9.64 9.77 3.47
C GLU A 82 9.65 8.52 4.37
N VAL A 83 8.47 7.94 4.58
CA VAL A 83 8.30 6.74 5.40
C VAL A 83 8.37 5.46 4.59
N GLY A 84 8.12 5.53 3.29
CA GLY A 84 8.38 4.42 2.40
C GLY A 84 8.27 4.78 0.94
N ARG A 85 8.87 3.93 0.10
CA ARG A 85 8.79 4.02 -1.35
C ARG A 85 8.69 2.66 -2.00
N ALA A 86 8.10 2.64 -3.18
CA ALA A 86 8.12 1.53 -4.10
C ALA A 86 8.49 2.04 -5.50
N GLU A 87 9.35 1.33 -6.21
CA GLU A 87 9.81 1.68 -7.55
C GLU A 87 9.68 0.49 -8.47
N GLY A 88 9.36 0.77 -9.72
CA GLY A 88 9.24 -0.26 -10.73
C GLY A 88 9.23 0.29 -12.13
N VAL A 89 9.06 -0.62 -13.07
CA VAL A 89 9.04 -0.36 -14.50
C VAL A 89 7.98 -1.22 -15.17
N ILE A 90 7.25 -0.62 -16.12
CA ILE A 90 6.36 -1.35 -17.02
C ILE A 90 7.17 -1.72 -18.26
N ARG A 91 7.34 -3.01 -18.51
CA ARG A 91 8.06 -3.51 -19.69
C ARG A 91 7.13 -4.25 -20.64
N PRO A 92 7.22 -4.00 -21.96
CA PRO A 92 6.53 -4.82 -22.93
C PRO A 92 7.15 -6.23 -22.96
N TRP A 93 6.31 -7.26 -22.94
CA TRP A 93 6.72 -8.65 -23.03
C TRP A 93 5.87 -9.42 -24.05
N ILE A 94 6.32 -10.62 -24.42
CA ILE A 94 5.53 -11.53 -25.26
C ILE A 94 4.29 -11.93 -24.46
N GLY A 95 3.12 -11.50 -24.93
CA GLY A 95 1.83 -11.74 -24.26
C GLY A 95 1.27 -10.54 -23.48
N GLY A 96 1.92 -9.37 -23.53
CA GLY A 96 1.41 -8.12 -22.96
C GLY A 96 2.42 -7.38 -22.09
N ASP A 97 2.04 -6.19 -21.63
CA ASP A 97 2.86 -5.41 -20.71
C ASP A 97 2.92 -6.07 -19.33
N VAL A 98 4.11 -6.08 -18.73
CA VAL A 98 4.38 -6.62 -17.40
C VAL A 98 4.86 -5.49 -16.51
N LEU A 99 4.21 -5.34 -15.35
CA LEU A 99 4.73 -4.49 -14.28
C LEU A 99 5.82 -5.25 -13.54
N HIS A 100 7.05 -4.74 -13.52
CA HIS A 100 8.10 -5.19 -12.61
C HIS A 100 8.20 -4.21 -11.45
N LEU A 101 8.05 -4.70 -10.23
CA LEU A 101 8.30 -3.95 -9.01
C LEU A 101 9.70 -4.29 -8.51
N ASP A 102 10.61 -3.33 -8.66
CA ASP A 102 12.05 -3.52 -8.47
C ASP A 102 12.48 -3.31 -7.03
N SER A 103 11.89 -2.32 -6.34
CA SER A 103 12.20 -2.07 -4.94
C SER A 103 10.98 -1.64 -4.16
N MET A 104 10.88 -2.10 -2.92
CA MET A 104 9.98 -1.55 -1.92
C MET A 104 10.76 -1.42 -0.61
N ARG A 105 10.83 -0.19 -0.08
CA ARG A 105 11.64 0.14 1.09
C ARG A 105 10.83 1.00 2.05
N MET A 106 11.02 0.75 3.33
CA MET A 106 10.44 1.55 4.42
C MET A 106 11.56 2.14 5.25
N SER A 107 11.43 3.40 5.64
CA SER A 107 12.41 4.04 6.52
C SER A 107 12.19 3.60 7.96
N ARG A 108 13.22 3.76 8.80
CA ARG A 108 13.14 3.41 10.22
C ARG A 108 12.13 4.27 10.99
N ALA A 109 11.77 5.44 10.46
CA ALA A 109 10.69 6.28 10.98
C ALA A 109 9.34 5.57 10.98
N THR A 110 9.13 4.60 10.07
CA THR A 110 7.95 3.74 10.06
C THR A 110 7.81 2.89 11.33
N LEU A 111 8.91 2.55 12.01
CA LEU A 111 8.88 1.80 13.27
C LEU A 111 8.38 2.64 14.45
N GLY A 112 8.48 3.97 14.36
CA GLY A 112 8.02 4.91 15.39
C GLY A 112 6.57 5.36 15.20
N MET A 113 5.90 4.91 14.15
CA MET A 113 4.48 5.20 13.93
C MET A 113 3.62 4.23 14.74
N ASP A 114 2.51 4.71 15.33
CA ASP A 114 1.43 3.88 15.90
C ASP A 114 0.63 3.13 14.81
N ARG A 115 1.29 2.77 13.70
CA ARG A 115 0.70 2.21 12.49
C ARG A 115 1.48 0.95 12.13
N SER A 116 0.75 -0.07 11.70
CA SER A 116 1.39 -1.30 11.26
C SER A 116 2.21 -1.02 10.00
N ILE A 117 3.48 -1.44 10.02
CA ILE A 117 4.37 -1.51 8.85
C ILE A 117 3.65 -2.23 7.69
N PHE A 118 2.85 -3.25 8.02
CA PHE A 118 2.04 -4.00 7.07
C PHE A 118 1.02 -3.10 6.32
N GLY A 119 0.41 -2.13 7.00
CA GLY A 119 -0.55 -1.20 6.40
C GLY A 119 0.10 -0.26 5.39
N LEU A 120 1.29 0.27 5.70
CA LEU A 120 2.04 1.12 4.77
C LEU A 120 2.48 0.34 3.52
N GLY A 121 2.97 -0.89 3.70
CA GLY A 121 3.41 -1.74 2.59
C GLY A 121 2.25 -2.12 1.68
N LEU A 122 1.08 -2.40 2.26
CA LEU A 122 -0.14 -2.68 1.52
C LEU A 122 -0.53 -1.50 0.63
N PHE A 123 -0.50 -0.26 1.14
CA PHE A 123 -0.85 0.89 0.31
C PHE A 123 0.17 1.17 -0.80
N LEU A 124 1.48 1.08 -0.52
CA LEU A 124 2.51 1.23 -1.55
C LEU A 124 2.35 0.18 -2.65
N GLY A 125 2.13 -1.08 -2.27
CA GLY A 125 1.88 -2.17 -3.19
C GLY A 125 0.58 -2.01 -3.98
N ALA A 126 -0.51 -1.60 -3.33
CA ALA A 126 -1.79 -1.37 -3.97
C ALA A 126 -1.72 -0.26 -5.02
N VAL A 127 -1.04 0.85 -4.73
CA VAL A 127 -0.82 1.92 -5.71
C VAL A 127 0.03 1.42 -6.88
N ALA A 128 1.10 0.67 -6.63
CA ALA A 128 1.94 0.13 -7.69
C ALA A 128 1.17 -0.84 -8.61
N VAL A 129 0.47 -1.83 -8.04
CA VAL A 129 -0.32 -2.80 -8.82
C VAL A 129 -1.45 -2.11 -9.56
N ARG A 130 -2.16 -1.16 -8.92
CA ARG A 130 -3.22 -0.40 -9.58
C ARG A 130 -2.68 0.43 -10.74
N HIS A 131 -1.49 1.00 -10.60
CA HIS A 131 -0.84 1.71 -11.71
C HIS A 131 -0.56 0.78 -12.90
N GLY A 132 -0.06 -0.44 -12.66
CA GLY A 132 0.10 -1.44 -13.71
C GLY A 132 -1.23 -1.84 -14.36
N PHE A 133 -2.26 -2.06 -13.54
CA PHE A 133 -3.61 -2.38 -14.03
C PHE A 133 -4.18 -1.27 -14.94
N ASP A 134 -4.09 -0.01 -14.52
CA ASP A 134 -4.52 1.15 -15.31
C ASP A 134 -3.72 1.32 -16.62
N ARG A 135 -2.52 0.75 -16.68
CA ARG A 135 -1.67 0.74 -17.87
C ARG A 135 -1.86 -0.49 -18.76
N GLY A 136 -2.75 -1.41 -18.38
CA GLY A 136 -3.08 -2.61 -19.15
C GLY A 136 -2.16 -3.80 -18.88
N CYS A 137 -1.36 -3.77 -17.80
CA CYS A 137 -0.53 -4.90 -17.44
C CYS A 137 -1.41 -6.07 -16.95
N ALA A 138 -1.30 -7.22 -17.63
CA ALA A 138 -1.97 -8.45 -17.21
C ALA A 138 -1.19 -9.19 -16.10
N ARG A 139 0.10 -8.86 -15.93
CA ARG A 139 1.01 -9.48 -14.98
C ARG A 139 1.78 -8.42 -14.20
N ALA A 140 1.95 -8.69 -12.91
CA ALA A 140 2.87 -7.98 -12.04
C ALA A 140 3.89 -8.97 -11.46
N GLU A 141 5.16 -8.59 -11.48
CA GLU A 141 6.27 -9.34 -10.93
C GLU A 141 6.92 -8.51 -9.83
N LEU A 142 7.19 -9.14 -8.68
CA LEU A 142 7.88 -8.52 -7.57
C LEU A 142 9.29 -9.11 -7.48
N LEU A 143 10.31 -8.28 -7.69
CA LEU A 143 11.70 -8.68 -7.49
C LEU A 143 12.00 -8.66 -5.99
N ALA A 144 11.69 -9.77 -5.32
CA ALA A 144 12.04 -9.97 -3.91
C ALA A 144 13.47 -10.53 -3.80
N ILE A 145 14.48 -9.69 -4.06
CA ILE A 145 15.88 -10.03 -3.75
C ILE A 145 16.46 -8.94 -2.86
N ASN A 146 16.34 -9.11 -1.54
CA ASN A 146 17.41 -8.83 -0.58
C ASN A 146 17.01 -9.31 0.81
N ASP A 147 17.19 -10.60 1.06
CA ASP A 147 17.14 -11.15 2.40
C ASP A 147 18.57 -11.29 2.93
N SER A 148 18.80 -10.69 4.09
CA SER A 148 20.01 -10.92 4.89
C SER A 148 20.35 -12.43 4.98
N PRO A 149 21.61 -12.81 5.31
CA PRO A 149 22.05 -14.22 5.34
C PRO A 149 21.15 -15.16 6.17
N LEU A 150 20.35 -14.59 7.08
CA LEU A 150 19.45 -15.30 8.00
C LEU A 150 18.24 -15.96 7.31
N TYR A 151 17.79 -15.45 6.15
CA TYR A 151 16.65 -16.02 5.39
C TYR A 151 17.09 -16.79 4.13
N HIS A 152 18.35 -16.65 3.72
CA HIS A 152 18.95 -17.35 2.59
C HIS A 152 18.93 -18.89 2.73
N SER A 153 18.93 -19.42 3.95
CA SER A 153 18.96 -20.86 4.23
C SER A 153 17.61 -21.57 4.08
N LYS A 154 16.50 -20.84 3.94
CA LYS A 154 15.14 -21.41 3.79
C LYS A 154 14.56 -21.27 2.38
N CYS A 155 15.16 -20.43 1.52
CA CYS A 155 14.75 -20.24 0.13
C CYS A 155 15.66 -20.99 -0.85
N ALA A 156 16.15 -22.17 -0.47
CA ALA A 156 17.02 -22.99 -1.33
C ALA A 156 16.26 -23.77 -2.43
N ASN A 157 15.02 -23.41 -2.76
CA ASN A 157 14.23 -24.06 -3.83
C ASN A 157 13.21 -23.11 -4.47
N LEU A 158 13.63 -21.91 -4.89
CA LEU A 158 12.88 -21.16 -5.89
C LEU A 158 13.87 -20.76 -6.99
N ASP A 159 14.16 -21.72 -7.86
CA ASP A 159 14.91 -21.45 -9.10
C ASP A 159 14.18 -20.37 -9.88
N PHE A 160 14.87 -19.24 -9.98
CA PHE A 160 14.56 -18.12 -10.82
C PHE A 160 14.78 -18.55 -12.27
N LEU A 161 13.73 -18.98 -12.97
CA LEU A 161 13.76 -19.11 -14.41
C LEU A 161 13.04 -17.90 -15.01
N VAL A 162 13.86 -16.92 -15.40
CA VAL A 162 13.56 -16.01 -16.51
C VAL A 162 13.86 -16.75 -17.80
#